data_AF-A0A1C5F4Z5-F1
#
_entry.id   AF-A0A1C5F4Z5-F1
#
_cell.length_a   1.000
_cell.length_b   1.000
_cell.length_c   1.000
_cell.angle_alpha   90.00
_cell.angle_beta   90.00
_cell.angle_gamma   90.00
#
_symmetry.space_group_name_H-M   'P 1'
#
loop_
_entity.id
_entity.type
_entity.pdbx_description
1 polymer ?
#
loop_
_entity_poly.entity_id
_entity_poly.type
_entity_poly.pdbx_seq_one_letter_code
_entity_poly.pdbx_strand_id
1 'polypeptide(L)'
;MTDVRHTVSADGPTESRVPNPLSPLSTLFRSDLGGHEQVLLCQDRESGLKAIIAIHSTALGPALGGTRFHPYASEEHPEEAALLDALNLARGMSYKNALAGLDHGGGKAVILGDPEEIKTEKLLLAYGRFVASLGGRYVTACDVGTYVSDMDVVARECPWTTGRSPENGGAGDSSVLTAFGVFQGMRASAQASWGAPTLRGRRVGIAGVGKVGHHLVDHLLEDGAEVVVTDVRSESVDRVLARHPRVQAVRDTDALVRADLDVYAPCALGGALDDATVPVLTAKIVCGAANNQLAHPGVEKDLAGRGILYAPDYVVNAGGVIQVADELHGFDFDRAKAKAAKIFDTTLAIFDRARTDGIPPAAAADRLAEHRMAEGHDA
;
A
#
# COMPACT_ATOMS: atom_id res chain seq x y z
N MET A 1 21.99 41.93 -62.91
CA MET A 1 22.95 41.95 -61.79
C MET A 1 22.78 40.65 -61.02
N THR A 2 23.75 39.76 -61.25
CA THR A 2 24.29 38.67 -60.40
C THR A 2 23.62 38.41 -59.04
N ASP A 3 23.15 37.22 -58.65
CA ASP A 3 23.68 35.84 -58.63
C ASP A 3 24.04 35.40 -57.19
N VAL A 4 23.94 34.09 -56.97
CA VAL A 4 24.56 33.24 -55.94
C VAL A 4 23.72 32.82 -54.72
N ARG A 5 23.37 31.52 -54.74
CA ARG A 5 22.99 30.66 -53.61
C ARG A 5 24.12 30.53 -52.58
N HIS A 6 23.78 30.41 -51.29
CA HIS A 6 24.55 29.55 -50.38
C HIS A 6 23.63 28.81 -49.39
N THR A 7 23.67 27.48 -49.48
CA THR A 7 23.28 26.49 -48.48
C THR A 7 24.47 26.15 -47.58
N VAL A 8 24.32 26.22 -46.25
CA VAL A 8 25.06 25.52 -45.17
C VAL A 8 24.12 25.56 -43.96
N SER A 9 23.42 24.50 -43.52
CA SER A 9 23.79 23.24 -42.86
C SER A 9 24.20 23.35 -41.38
N ALA A 10 23.56 22.47 -40.60
CA ALA A 10 23.97 21.80 -39.37
C ALA A 10 23.84 22.55 -38.02
N ASP A 11 22.88 22.07 -37.25
CA ASP A 11 23.08 21.61 -35.87
C ASP A 11 23.80 22.59 -34.93
N GLY A 12 23.03 23.55 -34.42
CA GLY A 12 23.26 23.96 -33.04
C GLY A 12 23.04 22.74 -32.14
N PRO A 13 23.85 22.51 -31.09
CA PRO A 13 23.64 21.38 -30.21
C PRO A 13 22.23 21.52 -29.65
N THR A 14 21.32 20.68 -30.12
CA THR A 14 20.18 20.31 -29.30
C THR A 14 20.85 19.68 -28.10
N GLU A 15 20.94 20.44 -27.01
CA GLU A 15 21.19 19.87 -25.70
C GLU A 15 20.18 18.74 -25.61
N SER A 16 20.67 17.51 -25.76
CA SER A 16 19.90 16.32 -25.53
C SER A 16 19.52 16.43 -24.07
N ARG A 17 18.33 16.97 -23.81
CA ARG A 17 17.67 16.83 -22.52
C ARG A 17 17.59 15.34 -22.32
N VAL A 18 18.56 14.82 -21.56
CA VAL A 18 18.47 13.55 -20.88
C VAL A 18 17.05 13.55 -20.30
N PRO A 19 16.18 12.59 -20.65
CA PRO A 19 14.83 12.56 -20.12
C PRO A 19 14.93 12.67 -18.61
N ASN A 20 14.32 13.72 -18.05
CA ASN A 20 14.18 13.83 -16.60
C ASN A 20 13.58 12.51 -16.11
N PRO A 21 14.12 11.85 -15.07
CA PRO A 21 13.55 10.60 -14.61
C PRO A 21 12.10 10.88 -14.16
N LEU A 22 11.15 10.37 -14.97
CA LEU A 22 9.72 10.23 -14.70
C LEU A 22 8.93 11.55 -14.51
N SER A 23 8.65 12.26 -15.61
CA SER A 23 7.58 13.27 -15.58
C SER A 23 6.21 12.62 -15.35
N PRO A 24 5.21 13.34 -14.79
CA PRO A 24 3.86 12.80 -14.63
C PRO A 24 3.27 12.30 -15.96
N LEU A 25 3.50 13.03 -17.05
CA LEU A 25 3.02 12.64 -18.37
C LEU A 25 3.74 11.41 -18.93
N SER A 26 5.05 11.23 -18.67
CA SER A 26 5.73 9.99 -19.07
C SER A 26 5.20 8.79 -18.28
N THR A 27 4.91 8.98 -16.99
CA THR A 27 4.33 7.91 -16.15
C THR A 27 2.94 7.52 -16.63
N LEU A 28 2.10 8.50 -16.97
CA LEU A 28 0.76 8.28 -17.52
C LEU A 28 0.78 7.59 -18.90
N PHE A 29 1.58 8.08 -19.85
CA PHE A 29 1.47 7.66 -21.26
C PHE A 29 2.53 6.66 -21.74
N ARG A 30 3.66 6.51 -21.04
CA ARG A 30 4.87 5.85 -21.56
C ARG A 30 5.55 4.92 -20.57
N SER A 31 4.85 4.52 -19.51
CA SER A 31 5.39 3.55 -18.56
C SER A 31 5.61 2.22 -19.29
N ASP A 32 6.82 1.66 -19.19
CA ASP A 32 7.19 0.33 -19.69
C ASP A 32 6.31 -0.80 -19.09
N LEU A 33 5.51 -0.44 -18.07
CA LEU A 33 4.57 -1.30 -17.36
C LEU A 33 3.11 -0.99 -17.70
N GLY A 34 2.83 -0.33 -18.84
CA GLY A 34 1.48 -0.21 -19.41
C GLY A 34 0.73 1.11 -19.21
N GLY A 35 1.38 2.15 -18.67
CA GLY A 35 0.76 3.47 -18.44
C GLY A 35 -0.44 3.43 -17.48
N HIS A 36 -1.24 4.50 -17.47
CA HIS A 36 -2.49 4.57 -16.71
C HIS A 36 -3.67 4.82 -17.66
N GLU A 37 -4.83 4.23 -17.36
CA GLU A 37 -6.04 4.44 -18.15
C GLU A 37 -6.55 5.88 -18.11
N GLN A 38 -6.54 6.52 -16.93
CA GLN A 38 -7.17 7.83 -16.76
C GLN A 38 -6.60 8.61 -15.58
N VAL A 39 -6.55 9.95 -15.73
CA VAL A 39 -6.38 10.90 -14.63
C VAL A 39 -7.50 11.93 -14.72
N LEU A 40 -8.14 12.23 -13.59
CA LEU A 40 -9.10 13.32 -13.43
C LEU A 40 -8.54 14.37 -12.46
N LEU A 41 -8.27 15.57 -12.98
CA LEU A 41 -7.90 16.74 -12.17
C LEU A 41 -9.17 17.48 -11.77
N CYS A 42 -9.41 17.57 -10.47
CA CYS A 42 -10.64 18.09 -9.88
C CYS A 42 -10.36 19.44 -9.21
N GLN A 43 -11.21 20.44 -9.48
CA GLN A 43 -11.16 21.72 -8.80
C GLN A 43 -12.55 22.22 -8.47
N ASP A 44 -12.77 22.61 -7.21
CA ASP A 44 -13.97 23.36 -6.79
C ASP A 44 -13.52 24.67 -6.13
N ARG A 45 -13.82 25.80 -6.77
CA ARG A 45 -13.37 27.13 -6.29
C ARG A 45 -14.06 27.55 -5.00
N GLU A 46 -15.29 27.07 -4.78
CA GLU A 46 -16.14 27.53 -3.67
C GLU A 46 -15.80 26.82 -2.36
N SER A 47 -15.37 25.56 -2.44
CA SER A 47 -14.87 24.78 -1.31
C SER A 47 -13.34 24.81 -1.17
N GLY A 48 -12.63 25.29 -2.19
CA GLY A 48 -11.17 25.25 -2.26
C GLY A 48 -10.59 23.88 -2.62
N LEU A 49 -11.40 22.94 -3.10
CA LEU A 49 -10.93 21.59 -3.43
C LEU A 49 -9.91 21.63 -4.57
N LYS A 50 -8.78 20.98 -4.35
CA LYS A 50 -7.85 20.51 -5.39
C LYS A 50 -7.66 19.00 -5.19
N ALA A 51 -8.04 18.19 -6.17
CA ALA A 51 -7.87 16.75 -6.07
C ALA A 51 -7.46 16.11 -7.39
N ILE A 52 -6.85 14.95 -7.31
CA ILE A 52 -6.38 14.15 -8.43
C ILE A 52 -6.92 12.74 -8.21
N ILE A 53 -7.60 12.19 -9.21
CA ILE A 53 -8.03 10.78 -9.20
C ILE A 53 -7.30 10.09 -10.35
N ALA A 54 -6.44 9.12 -10.04
CA ALA A 54 -5.72 8.31 -11.00
C ALA A 54 -6.31 6.90 -11.05
N ILE A 55 -6.57 6.39 -12.25
CA ILE A 55 -6.99 5.02 -12.53
C ILE A 55 -5.87 4.37 -13.33
N HIS A 56 -5.21 3.39 -12.74
CA HIS A 56 -4.14 2.65 -13.43
C HIS A 56 -4.72 1.59 -14.35
N SER A 57 -5.56 0.71 -13.81
CA SER A 57 -6.19 -0.36 -14.57
C SER A 57 -7.57 -0.65 -14.03
N THR A 58 -8.51 -0.99 -14.92
CA THR A 58 -9.85 -1.52 -14.63
C THR A 58 -10.04 -2.93 -15.22
N ALA A 59 -8.95 -3.62 -15.57
CA ALA A 59 -9.00 -4.94 -16.23
C ALA A 59 -9.73 -6.02 -15.41
N LEU A 60 -9.68 -5.94 -14.07
CA LEU A 60 -10.38 -6.88 -13.19
C LEU A 60 -11.74 -6.38 -12.72
N GLY A 61 -12.14 -5.15 -13.10
CA GLY A 61 -13.34 -4.48 -12.59
C GLY A 61 -13.07 -3.03 -12.18
N PRO A 62 -14.03 -2.36 -11.51
CA PRO A 62 -13.88 -0.98 -11.04
C PRO A 62 -12.58 -0.77 -10.26
N ALA A 63 -11.92 0.37 -10.49
CA ALA A 63 -10.70 0.71 -9.79
C ALA A 63 -11.02 1.02 -8.32
N LEU A 64 -10.41 0.29 -7.38
CA LEU A 64 -10.63 0.51 -5.95
C LEU A 64 -9.35 1.00 -5.29
N GLY A 65 -9.45 2.10 -4.53
CA GLY A 65 -8.37 2.57 -3.67
C GLY A 65 -8.71 3.83 -2.89
N GLY A 66 -7.97 4.06 -1.80
CA GLY A 66 -8.26 5.15 -0.87
C GLY A 66 -7.94 6.56 -1.38
N THR A 67 -8.44 7.54 -0.64
CA THR A 67 -8.18 8.97 -0.83
C THR A 67 -7.17 9.47 0.18
N ARG A 68 -5.99 9.85 -0.28
CA ARG A 68 -5.00 10.54 0.54
C ARG A 68 -5.33 12.02 0.60
N PHE A 69 -5.28 12.62 1.79
CA PHE A 69 -5.38 14.07 1.97
C PHE A 69 -4.06 14.54 2.60
N HIS A 70 -3.21 15.20 1.81
CA HIS A 70 -1.83 15.46 2.21
C HIS A 70 -1.33 16.82 1.72
N PRO A 71 -0.56 17.56 2.54
CA PRO A 71 0.11 18.77 2.11
C PRO A 71 1.36 18.43 1.27
N TYR A 72 1.46 19.02 0.09
CA TYR A 72 2.65 18.91 -0.79
C TYR A 72 3.44 20.23 -0.85
N ALA A 73 3.16 21.18 0.06
CA ALA A 73 3.67 22.55 -0.01
C ALA A 73 5.20 22.67 0.16
N SER A 74 5.87 21.63 0.65
CA SER A 74 7.33 21.55 0.77
C SER A 74 8.02 21.18 -0.55
N GLU A 75 7.28 20.67 -1.53
CA GLU A 75 7.82 20.29 -2.84
C GLU A 75 7.98 21.52 -3.75
N GLU A 76 8.99 21.51 -4.63
CA GLU A 76 9.21 22.61 -5.59
C GLU A 76 8.00 22.78 -6.55
N HIS A 77 7.37 21.65 -6.91
CA HIS A 77 6.18 21.60 -7.77
C HIS A 77 5.08 20.75 -7.10
N PRO A 78 4.32 21.32 -6.13
CA PRO A 78 3.36 20.58 -5.32
C PRO A 78 2.31 19.81 -6.13
N GLU A 79 1.75 20.43 -7.17
CA GLU A 79 0.75 19.79 -8.03
C GLU A 79 1.32 18.62 -8.84
N GLU A 80 2.56 18.72 -9.33
CA GLU A 80 3.22 17.62 -10.06
C GLU A 80 3.60 16.47 -9.12
N ALA A 81 4.10 16.78 -7.92
CA ALA A 81 4.41 15.80 -6.89
C ALA A 81 3.15 15.01 -6.47
N ALA A 82 2.03 15.70 -6.24
CA ALA A 82 0.75 15.07 -5.93
C ALA A 82 0.24 14.19 -7.07
N LEU A 83 0.43 14.61 -8.33
CA LEU A 83 0.05 13.82 -9.50
C LEU A 83 0.89 12.54 -9.61
N LEU A 84 2.21 12.63 -9.42
CA LEU A 84 3.10 11.46 -9.41
C LEU A 84 2.74 10.50 -8.26
N ASP A 85 2.43 11.02 -7.07
CA ASP A 85 2.00 10.20 -5.93
C ASP A 85 0.69 9.46 -6.26
N ALA A 86 -0.31 10.16 -6.81
CA ALA A 86 -1.57 9.54 -7.23
C ALA A 86 -1.36 8.42 -8.27
N LEU A 87 -0.51 8.66 -9.29
CA LEU A 87 -0.18 7.66 -10.31
C LEU A 87 0.51 6.43 -9.70
N ASN A 88 1.56 6.64 -8.90
CA ASN A 88 2.32 5.55 -8.31
C ASN A 88 1.47 4.70 -7.36
N LEU A 89 0.63 5.34 -6.54
CA LEU A 89 -0.28 4.65 -5.63
C LEU A 89 -1.39 3.91 -6.37
N ALA A 90 -1.96 4.47 -7.46
CA ALA A 90 -2.98 3.79 -8.26
C ALA A 90 -2.44 2.50 -8.90
N ARG A 91 -1.18 2.52 -9.36
CA ARG A 91 -0.49 1.32 -9.82
C ARG A 91 -0.36 0.30 -8.68
N GLY A 92 0.15 0.72 -7.52
CA GLY A 92 0.26 -0.15 -6.35
C GLY A 92 -1.07 -0.80 -5.96
N MET A 93 -2.19 -0.08 -6.09
CA MET A 93 -3.53 -0.63 -5.84
C MET A 93 -3.93 -1.70 -6.86
N SER A 94 -3.50 -1.62 -8.12
CA SER A 94 -3.81 -2.64 -9.12
C SER A 94 -3.17 -3.97 -8.76
N TYR A 95 -1.88 -3.92 -8.40
CA TYR A 95 -1.13 -5.11 -7.98
C TYR A 95 -1.68 -5.68 -6.66
N LYS A 96 -1.97 -4.81 -5.69
CA LYS A 96 -2.57 -5.20 -4.41
C LYS A 96 -3.93 -5.88 -4.61
N ASN A 97 -4.83 -5.29 -5.38
CA ASN A 97 -6.17 -5.84 -5.60
C ASN A 97 -6.12 -7.17 -6.37
N ALA A 98 -5.26 -7.27 -7.38
CA ALA A 98 -5.03 -8.50 -8.12
C ALA A 98 -4.57 -9.64 -7.18
N LEU A 99 -3.55 -9.40 -6.35
CA LEU A 99 -2.99 -10.42 -5.45
C LEU A 99 -3.88 -10.73 -4.24
N ALA A 100 -4.69 -9.76 -3.79
CA ALA A 100 -5.76 -9.97 -2.83
C ALA A 100 -6.89 -10.86 -3.37
N GLY A 101 -6.86 -11.14 -4.67
CA GLY A 101 -7.85 -11.94 -5.36
C GLY A 101 -9.18 -11.23 -5.55
N LEU A 102 -9.18 -9.90 -5.59
CA LEU A 102 -10.37 -9.07 -5.76
C LEU A 102 -10.68 -8.89 -7.26
N ASP A 103 -11.95 -8.67 -7.55
CA ASP A 103 -12.46 -8.34 -8.88
C ASP A 103 -12.52 -6.80 -9.02
N HIS A 104 -11.36 -6.19 -8.75
CA HIS A 104 -11.16 -4.75 -8.75
C HIS A 104 -9.84 -4.41 -9.41
N GLY A 105 -9.87 -3.40 -10.27
CA GLY A 105 -8.68 -2.71 -10.75
C GLY A 105 -8.06 -1.82 -9.68
N GLY A 106 -7.06 -1.02 -10.04
CA GLY A 106 -6.39 -0.10 -9.11
C GLY A 106 -6.59 1.36 -9.46
N GLY A 107 -7.00 2.12 -8.46
CA GLY A 107 -7.12 3.57 -8.53
C GLY A 107 -6.63 4.21 -7.24
N LYS A 108 -6.42 5.53 -7.27
CA LYS A 108 -6.09 6.32 -6.10
C LYS A 108 -6.58 7.74 -6.26
N ALA A 109 -7.00 8.35 -5.16
CA ALA A 109 -7.23 9.77 -5.09
C ALA A 109 -6.24 10.46 -4.14
N VAL A 110 -5.87 11.69 -4.49
CA VAL A 110 -5.10 12.62 -3.66
C VAL A 110 -5.86 13.95 -3.60
N ILE A 111 -6.16 14.43 -2.40
CA ILE A 111 -6.61 15.79 -2.12
C ILE A 111 -5.39 16.57 -1.63
N LEU A 112 -5.10 17.69 -2.32
CA LEU A 112 -3.92 18.49 -2.05
C LEU A 112 -4.25 19.53 -0.98
N GLY A 113 -3.59 19.44 0.16
CA GLY A 113 -3.68 20.41 1.24
C GLY A 113 -3.60 19.77 2.63
N ASP A 114 -3.47 20.59 3.65
CA ASP A 114 -3.43 20.11 5.03
C ASP A 114 -4.85 19.74 5.52
N PRO A 115 -5.12 18.46 5.84
CA PRO A 115 -6.43 18.04 6.33
C PRO A 115 -6.80 18.67 7.68
N GLU A 116 -5.86 19.20 8.45
CA GLU A 116 -6.13 19.89 9.71
C GLU A 116 -6.51 21.37 9.50
N GLU A 117 -6.11 21.97 8.38
CA GLU A 117 -6.36 23.37 8.09
C GLU A 117 -7.56 23.60 7.17
N ILE A 118 -7.70 22.79 6.10
CA ILE A 118 -8.64 23.11 5.00
C ILE A 118 -9.81 22.14 4.88
N LYS A 119 -9.81 21.04 5.64
CA LYS A 119 -10.87 20.03 5.53
C LYS A 119 -12.19 20.58 6.06
N THR A 120 -13.21 20.57 5.20
CA THR A 120 -14.58 20.95 5.54
C THR A 120 -15.57 19.98 4.90
N GLU A 121 -16.78 19.87 5.47
CA GLU A 121 -17.85 19.05 4.89
C GLU A 121 -18.13 19.44 3.43
N LYS A 122 -18.17 20.75 3.13
CA LYS A 122 -18.39 21.27 1.77
C LYS A 122 -17.33 20.77 0.77
N LEU A 123 -16.06 20.72 1.18
CA LEU A 123 -14.96 20.21 0.37
C LEU A 123 -15.13 18.71 0.10
N LEU A 124 -15.50 17.93 1.12
CA LEU A 124 -15.72 16.48 0.99
C LEU A 124 -16.94 16.16 0.12
N LEU A 125 -18.02 16.92 0.23
CA LEU A 125 -19.18 16.80 -0.66
C LEU A 125 -18.79 17.12 -2.13
N ALA A 126 -17.98 18.16 -2.35
CA ALA A 126 -17.44 18.46 -3.68
C ALA A 126 -16.59 17.32 -4.24
N TYR A 127 -15.72 16.74 -3.41
CA TYR A 127 -14.94 15.56 -3.77
C TYR A 127 -15.83 14.37 -4.13
N GLY A 128 -16.87 14.08 -3.33
CA GLY A 128 -17.85 13.04 -3.62
C GLY A 128 -18.52 13.20 -4.99
N ARG A 129 -18.91 14.43 -5.36
CA ARG A 129 -19.47 14.69 -6.70
C ARG A 129 -18.47 14.38 -7.84
N PHE A 130 -17.18 14.67 -7.66
CA PHE A 130 -16.16 14.31 -8.65
C PHE A 130 -15.97 12.79 -8.76
N VAL A 131 -15.96 12.06 -7.64
CA VAL A 131 -15.92 10.58 -7.67
C VAL A 131 -17.16 10.03 -8.36
N ALA A 132 -18.35 10.54 -8.02
CA ALA A 132 -19.61 10.14 -8.64
C ALA A 132 -19.63 10.39 -10.15
N SER A 133 -18.95 11.43 -10.63
CA SER A 133 -18.84 11.74 -12.07
C SER A 133 -18.13 10.65 -12.88
N LEU A 134 -17.36 9.77 -12.23
CA LEU A 134 -16.71 8.61 -12.86
C LEU A 134 -17.66 7.41 -13.06
N GLY A 135 -18.93 7.53 -12.65
CA GLY A 135 -19.98 6.54 -12.96
C GLY A 135 -19.67 5.13 -12.47
N GLY A 136 -18.99 5.02 -11.32
CA GLY A 136 -18.59 3.73 -10.74
C GLY A 136 -17.32 3.12 -11.30
N ARG A 137 -16.59 3.81 -12.19
CA ARG A 137 -15.25 3.36 -12.62
C ARG A 137 -14.21 3.42 -11.50
N TYR A 138 -14.43 4.27 -10.50
CA TYR A 138 -13.57 4.39 -9.32
C TYR A 138 -14.40 4.29 -8.04
N VAL A 139 -13.95 3.44 -7.12
CA VAL A 139 -14.48 3.28 -5.77
C VAL A 139 -13.45 3.82 -4.79
N THR A 140 -13.87 4.77 -3.96
CA THR A 140 -13.00 5.45 -3.00
C THR A 140 -13.13 4.88 -1.59
N ALA A 141 -12.08 5.04 -0.78
CA ALA A 141 -12.02 4.63 0.61
C ALA A 141 -11.12 5.58 1.44
N CYS A 142 -10.91 5.27 2.72
CA CYS A 142 -9.97 5.98 3.57
C CYS A 142 -8.50 5.74 3.15
N ASP A 143 -7.64 6.73 3.36
CA ASP A 143 -6.18 6.65 3.36
C ASP A 143 -5.60 7.69 4.36
N VAL A 144 -4.30 7.95 4.33
CA VAL A 144 -3.65 8.99 5.12
C VAL A 144 -4.37 10.33 4.94
N GLY A 145 -4.79 10.92 6.05
CA GLY A 145 -5.49 12.21 6.07
C GLY A 145 -7.00 12.13 5.84
N THR A 146 -7.57 10.95 5.58
CA THR A 146 -9.02 10.73 5.53
C THR A 146 -9.46 9.62 6.49
N TYR A 147 -10.67 9.76 7.02
CA TYR A 147 -11.20 8.86 8.05
C TYR A 147 -12.62 8.41 7.74
N VAL A 148 -13.11 7.44 8.53
CA VAL A 148 -14.44 6.85 8.41
C VAL A 148 -15.55 7.93 8.35
N SER A 149 -15.46 8.94 9.21
CA SER A 149 -16.39 10.08 9.22
C SER A 149 -16.33 10.93 7.95
N ASP A 150 -15.16 11.02 7.30
CA ASP A 150 -15.03 11.73 6.02
C ASP A 150 -15.74 10.94 4.92
N MET A 151 -15.60 9.61 4.92
CA MET A 151 -16.27 8.74 3.95
C MET A 151 -17.79 8.76 4.12
N ASP A 152 -18.32 8.92 5.33
CA ASP A 152 -19.75 9.14 5.56
C ASP A 152 -20.26 10.40 4.86
N VAL A 153 -19.47 11.49 4.86
CA VAL A 153 -19.81 12.73 4.15
C VAL A 153 -19.72 12.52 2.64
N VAL A 154 -18.63 11.93 2.14
CA VAL A 154 -18.43 11.67 0.70
C VAL A 154 -19.55 10.79 0.15
N ALA A 155 -20.01 9.81 0.93
CA ALA A 155 -21.05 8.86 0.55
C ALA A 155 -22.44 9.49 0.31
N ARG A 156 -22.68 10.71 0.84
CA ARG A 156 -23.92 11.44 0.59
C ARG A 156 -24.04 11.92 -0.86
N GLU A 157 -22.92 12.08 -1.55
CA GLU A 157 -22.85 12.51 -2.95
C GLU A 157 -22.39 11.39 -3.89
N CYS A 158 -21.84 10.29 -3.35
CA CYS A 158 -21.27 9.20 -4.13
C CYS A 158 -21.59 7.83 -3.52
N PRO A 159 -22.34 6.94 -4.22
CA PRO A 159 -22.57 5.59 -3.72
C PRO A 159 -21.33 4.68 -3.80
N TRP A 160 -20.31 5.05 -4.58
CA TRP A 160 -19.06 4.29 -4.74
C TRP A 160 -18.00 4.70 -3.70
N THR A 161 -18.43 4.78 -2.44
CA THR A 161 -17.60 5.14 -1.29
C THR A 161 -17.67 4.05 -0.24
N THR A 162 -16.51 3.52 0.16
CA THR A 162 -16.36 2.45 1.16
C THR A 162 -15.51 2.89 2.34
N GLY A 163 -15.41 2.06 3.37
CA GLY A 163 -14.78 2.43 4.64
C GLY A 163 -15.65 3.41 5.44
N ARG A 164 -16.97 3.32 5.27
CA ARG A 164 -17.96 4.14 6.00
C ARG A 164 -18.16 3.60 7.42
N SER A 165 -18.85 4.36 8.25
CA SER A 165 -19.13 3.92 9.62
C SER A 165 -20.10 2.73 9.64
N PRO A 166 -19.99 1.82 10.62
CA PRO A 166 -20.94 0.72 10.76
C PRO A 166 -22.39 1.18 10.85
N GLU A 167 -22.64 2.33 11.48
CA GLU A 167 -23.95 2.97 11.59
C GLU A 167 -24.54 3.35 10.22
N ASN A 168 -23.68 3.62 9.24
CA ASN A 168 -24.04 3.93 7.86
C ASN A 168 -23.87 2.72 6.91
N GLY A 169 -23.76 1.51 7.47
CA GLY A 169 -23.64 0.26 6.71
C GLY A 169 -22.25 0.02 6.12
N GLY A 170 -21.22 0.68 6.66
CA GLY A 170 -19.84 0.50 6.25
C GLY A 170 -19.04 -0.50 7.09
N ALA A 171 -17.84 -0.82 6.62
CA ALA A 171 -16.98 -1.80 7.26
C ALA A 171 -16.17 -1.27 8.45
N GLY A 172 -16.18 0.05 8.70
CA GLY A 172 -15.45 0.67 9.81
C GLY A 172 -13.91 0.53 9.70
N ASP A 173 -13.25 0.33 10.85
CA ASP A 173 -11.78 0.24 10.92
C ASP A 173 -11.25 -1.05 10.27
N SER A 174 -10.45 -0.89 9.22
CA SER A 174 -9.85 -1.97 8.45
C SER A 174 -8.58 -2.58 9.09
N SER A 175 -8.17 -2.06 10.24
CA SER A 175 -6.94 -2.49 10.93
C SER A 175 -7.02 -3.93 11.42
N VAL A 176 -8.21 -4.42 11.78
CA VAL A 176 -8.44 -5.79 12.26
C VAL A 176 -8.10 -6.82 11.18
N LEU A 177 -8.70 -6.71 9.99
CA LEU A 177 -8.39 -7.66 8.91
C LEU A 177 -7.01 -7.43 8.31
N THR A 178 -6.47 -6.20 8.38
CA THR A 178 -5.06 -5.97 8.02
C THR A 178 -4.11 -6.76 8.92
N ALA A 179 -4.30 -6.71 10.24
CA ALA A 179 -3.48 -7.48 11.18
C ALA A 179 -3.62 -8.99 10.98
N PHE A 180 -4.85 -9.46 10.75
CA PHE A 180 -5.11 -10.87 10.43
C PHE A 180 -4.43 -11.29 9.12
N GLY A 181 -4.47 -10.46 8.07
CA GLY A 181 -3.77 -10.72 6.81
C GLY A 181 -2.25 -10.82 6.98
N VAL A 182 -1.65 -9.91 7.75
CA VAL A 182 -0.21 -9.94 8.05
C VAL A 182 0.15 -11.20 8.82
N PHE A 183 -0.67 -11.60 9.80
CA PHE A 183 -0.49 -12.87 10.51
C PHE A 183 -0.56 -14.08 9.58
N GLN A 184 -1.50 -14.10 8.61
CA GLN A 184 -1.56 -15.16 7.59
C GLN A 184 -0.31 -15.18 6.70
N GLY A 185 0.22 -14.00 6.33
CA GLY A 185 1.50 -13.87 5.64
C GLY A 185 2.68 -14.40 6.46
N MET A 186 2.71 -14.16 7.77
CA MET A 186 3.71 -14.72 8.68
C MET A 186 3.62 -16.23 8.77
N ARG A 187 2.40 -16.79 8.84
CA ARG A 187 2.20 -18.24 8.83
C ARG A 187 2.66 -18.89 7.54
N ALA A 188 2.42 -18.26 6.39
CA ALA A 188 2.93 -18.73 5.10
C ALA A 188 4.47 -18.68 5.05
N SER A 189 5.06 -17.62 5.59
CA SER A 189 6.51 -17.47 5.70
C SER A 189 7.12 -18.53 6.63
N ALA A 190 6.47 -18.81 7.77
CA ALA A 190 6.87 -19.88 8.69
C ALA A 190 6.77 -21.27 8.03
N GLN A 191 5.72 -21.52 7.25
CA GLN A 191 5.58 -22.77 6.48
C GLN A 191 6.74 -22.91 5.48
N ALA A 192 7.08 -21.85 4.76
CA ALA A 192 8.16 -21.87 3.77
C ALA A 192 9.56 -22.01 4.41
N SER A 193 9.81 -21.35 5.54
CA SER A 193 11.13 -21.36 6.19
C SER A 193 11.34 -22.51 7.17
N TRP A 194 10.29 -22.96 7.86
CA TRP A 194 10.39 -23.89 8.98
C TRP A 194 9.47 -25.13 8.85
N GLY A 195 8.72 -25.24 7.75
CA GLY A 195 7.91 -26.42 7.44
C GLY A 195 6.58 -26.54 8.19
N ALA A 196 6.22 -25.55 9.02
CA ALA A 196 4.95 -25.52 9.74
C ALA A 196 4.34 -24.11 9.76
N PRO A 197 3.00 -23.96 9.67
CA PRO A 197 2.35 -22.65 9.52
C PRO A 197 2.03 -22.03 10.89
N THR A 198 3.05 -21.92 11.72
CA THR A 198 2.97 -21.48 13.11
C THR A 198 4.25 -20.76 13.54
N LEU A 199 4.09 -19.73 14.37
CA LEU A 199 5.12 -18.91 14.99
C LEU A 199 5.38 -19.35 16.44
N ARG A 200 4.87 -20.52 16.85
CA ARG A 200 5.05 -21.03 18.21
C ARG A 200 6.51 -21.18 18.58
N GLY A 201 6.90 -20.58 19.71
CA GLY A 201 8.29 -20.57 20.18
C GLY A 201 9.22 -19.72 19.33
N ARG A 202 8.69 -18.90 18.43
CA ARG A 202 9.45 -17.95 17.61
C ARG A 202 9.38 -16.56 18.21
N ARG A 203 10.46 -15.81 18.08
CA ARG A 203 10.55 -14.43 18.56
C ARG A 203 10.25 -13.44 17.44
N VAL A 204 9.17 -12.69 17.60
CA VAL A 204 8.66 -11.73 16.61
C VAL A 204 8.85 -10.31 17.13
N GLY A 205 9.62 -9.51 16.39
CA GLY A 205 9.86 -8.10 16.68
C GLY A 205 8.94 -7.20 15.86
N ILE A 206 8.10 -6.39 16.51
CA ILE A 206 7.15 -5.49 15.87
C ILE A 206 7.59 -4.03 16.05
N ALA A 207 7.90 -3.35 14.94
CA ALA A 207 8.16 -1.92 14.93
C ALA A 207 6.87 -1.15 14.62
N GLY A 208 6.24 -0.59 15.65
CA GLY A 208 4.97 0.13 15.59
C GLY A 208 3.80 -0.72 16.10
N VAL A 209 3.24 -0.31 17.23
CA VAL A 209 2.05 -0.92 17.86
C VAL A 209 0.87 0.06 17.91
N GLY A 210 0.70 0.78 16.79
CA GLY A 210 -0.48 1.58 16.49
C GLY A 210 -1.71 0.73 16.14
N LYS A 211 -2.53 1.18 15.19
CA LYS A 211 -3.82 0.54 14.88
C LYS A 211 -3.71 -0.93 14.45
N VAL A 212 -2.75 -1.26 13.57
CA VAL A 212 -2.57 -2.65 13.10
C VAL A 212 -1.67 -3.46 14.02
N GLY A 213 -0.55 -2.88 14.46
CA GLY A 213 0.47 -3.62 15.20
C GLY A 213 -0.01 -4.22 16.52
N HIS A 214 -0.91 -3.53 17.25
CA HIS A 214 -1.43 -4.09 18.50
C HIS A 214 -2.36 -5.30 18.29
N HIS A 215 -3.16 -5.33 17.23
CA HIS A 215 -3.94 -6.52 16.87
C HIS A 215 -3.05 -7.67 16.40
N LEU A 216 -1.93 -7.36 15.74
CA LEU A 216 -0.94 -8.39 15.37
C LEU A 216 -0.31 -9.03 16.61
N VAL A 217 -0.08 -8.27 17.69
CA VAL A 217 0.36 -8.82 18.98
C VAL A 217 -0.62 -9.87 19.50
N ASP A 218 -1.94 -9.59 19.50
CA ASP A 218 -2.96 -10.54 19.96
C ASP A 218 -2.84 -11.87 19.19
N HIS A 219 -2.82 -11.84 17.85
CA HIS A 219 -2.70 -13.04 17.01
C HIS A 219 -1.41 -13.84 17.25
N LEU A 220 -0.28 -13.15 17.43
CA LEU A 220 1.01 -13.80 17.66
C LEU A 220 1.07 -14.49 19.03
N LEU A 221 0.53 -13.85 20.06
CA LEU A 221 0.46 -14.45 21.40
C LEU A 221 -0.50 -15.65 21.45
N GLU A 222 -1.61 -15.60 20.70
CA GLU A 222 -2.55 -16.71 20.54
C GLU A 222 -1.91 -17.93 19.85
N ASP A 223 -1.06 -17.71 18.83
CA ASP A 223 -0.34 -18.79 18.14
C ASP A 223 0.82 -19.38 18.98
N GLY A 224 1.28 -18.63 19.98
CA GLY A 224 2.32 -19.03 20.93
C GLY A 224 3.71 -18.47 20.62
N ALA A 225 3.78 -17.33 19.92
CA ALA A 225 5.03 -16.60 19.68
C ALA A 225 5.47 -15.79 20.90
N GLU A 226 6.77 -15.53 21.00
CA GLU A 226 7.33 -14.51 21.87
C GLU A 226 7.35 -13.18 21.14
N VAL A 227 6.86 -12.10 21.77
CA VAL A 227 6.69 -10.82 21.09
C VAL A 227 7.53 -9.74 21.76
N VAL A 228 8.31 -9.02 20.95
CA VAL A 228 9.06 -7.83 21.33
C VAL A 228 8.54 -6.64 20.52
N VAL A 229 8.24 -5.52 21.17
CA VAL A 229 7.64 -4.36 20.51
C VAL A 229 8.45 -3.09 20.73
N THR A 230 8.29 -2.14 19.83
CA THR A 230 8.68 -0.74 20.02
C THR A 230 7.68 0.17 19.33
N ASP A 231 7.53 1.39 19.83
CA ASP A 231 6.79 2.47 19.18
C ASP A 231 7.42 3.80 19.56
N VAL A 232 7.29 4.80 18.70
CA VAL A 232 7.72 6.17 19.02
C VAL A 232 6.85 6.81 20.10
N ARG A 233 5.61 6.33 20.27
CA ARG A 233 4.70 6.75 21.33
C ARG A 233 4.73 5.75 22.48
N SER A 234 5.29 6.16 23.61
CA SER A 234 5.36 5.34 24.84
C SER A 234 3.98 4.82 25.27
N GLU A 235 2.94 5.65 25.16
CA GLU A 235 1.56 5.27 25.51
C GLU A 235 1.04 4.05 24.70
N SER A 236 1.51 3.89 23.46
CA SER A 236 1.12 2.72 22.65
C SER A 236 1.80 1.44 23.13
N VAL A 237 3.06 1.54 23.57
CA VAL A 237 3.79 0.44 24.21
C VAL A 237 3.15 0.10 25.55
N ASP A 238 2.88 1.10 26.40
CA ASP A 238 2.29 0.91 27.72
C ASP A 238 0.94 0.20 27.65
N ARG A 239 0.09 0.56 26.67
CA ARG A 239 -1.19 -0.11 26.41
C ARG A 239 -1.02 -1.59 26.08
N VAL A 240 -0.04 -1.94 25.25
CA VAL A 240 0.26 -3.34 24.89
C VAL A 240 0.78 -4.10 26.11
N LEU A 241 1.71 -3.53 26.88
CA LEU A 241 2.28 -4.17 28.07
C LEU A 241 1.25 -4.38 29.18
N ALA A 242 0.35 -3.40 29.39
CA ALA A 242 -0.73 -3.50 30.36
C ALA A 242 -1.71 -4.63 30.02
N ARG A 243 -2.01 -4.83 28.73
CA ARG A 243 -2.88 -5.89 28.24
C ARG A 243 -2.18 -7.25 28.20
N HIS A 244 -0.88 -7.27 27.89
CA HIS A 244 -0.09 -8.48 27.72
C HIS A 244 1.25 -8.39 28.48
N PRO A 245 1.28 -8.74 29.77
CA PRO A 245 2.50 -8.64 30.60
C PRO A 245 3.68 -9.52 30.15
N ARG A 246 3.45 -10.47 29.23
CA ARG A 246 4.50 -11.33 28.65
C ARG A 246 5.22 -10.70 27.46
N VAL A 247 4.68 -9.62 26.89
CA VAL A 247 5.31 -8.88 25.80
C VAL A 247 6.51 -8.12 26.35
N GLN A 248 7.60 -8.11 25.60
CA GLN A 248 8.78 -7.30 25.92
C GLN A 248 8.77 -6.02 25.10
N ALA A 249 9.29 -4.93 25.65
CA ALA A 249 9.51 -3.69 24.93
C ALA A 249 11.00 -3.38 24.83
N VAL A 250 11.41 -2.83 23.69
CA VAL A 250 12.74 -2.23 23.50
C VAL A 250 12.59 -0.73 23.27
N ARG A 251 13.71 0.00 23.42
CA ARG A 251 13.73 1.47 23.41
C ARG A 251 13.31 2.07 22.07
N ASP A 252 13.82 1.50 20.97
CA ASP A 252 13.60 2.00 19.62
C ASP A 252 13.79 0.90 18.57
N THR A 253 13.52 1.25 17.31
CA THR A 253 13.68 0.34 16.16
C THR A 253 15.13 -0.11 15.97
N ASP A 254 16.14 0.74 16.22
CA ASP A 254 17.55 0.33 16.12
C ASP A 254 17.89 -0.79 17.12
N ALA A 255 17.41 -0.68 18.37
CA ALA A 255 17.53 -1.76 19.34
C ALA A 255 16.76 -3.02 18.90
N LEU A 256 15.57 -2.86 18.31
CA LEU A 256 14.74 -3.98 17.87
C LEU A 256 15.40 -4.79 16.76
N VAL A 257 15.89 -4.15 15.69
CA VAL A 257 16.46 -4.85 14.52
C VAL A 257 17.75 -5.60 14.85
N ARG A 258 18.44 -5.20 15.92
CA ARG A 258 19.64 -5.86 16.46
C ARG A 258 19.34 -6.94 17.51
N ALA A 259 18.09 -7.03 17.99
CA ALA A 259 17.70 -8.06 18.95
C ALA A 259 17.69 -9.43 18.29
N ASP A 260 17.84 -10.52 19.05
CA ASP A 260 17.70 -11.87 18.49
C ASP A 260 16.23 -12.14 18.13
N LEU A 261 15.91 -12.12 16.84
CA LEU A 261 14.56 -12.24 16.28
C LEU A 261 14.53 -13.37 15.25
N ASP A 262 13.41 -14.11 15.20
CA ASP A 262 13.09 -14.98 14.07
C ASP A 262 12.40 -14.19 12.95
N VAL A 263 11.48 -13.29 13.33
CA VAL A 263 10.66 -12.49 12.42
C VAL A 263 10.75 -11.01 12.78
N TYR A 264 10.95 -10.15 11.80
CA TYR A 264 10.80 -8.70 11.92
C TYR A 264 9.55 -8.21 11.18
N ALA A 265 8.73 -7.44 11.87
CA ALA A 265 7.45 -6.93 11.40
C ALA A 265 7.46 -5.38 11.43
N PRO A 266 7.85 -4.72 10.33
CA PRO A 266 7.69 -3.27 10.21
C PRO A 266 6.21 -2.92 10.05
N CYS A 267 5.65 -2.21 11.03
CA CYS A 267 4.22 -1.85 11.12
C CYS A 267 4.00 -0.34 11.32
N ALA A 268 5.05 0.47 11.20
CA ALA A 268 5.01 1.93 11.40
C ALA A 268 5.07 2.71 10.08
N LEU A 269 6.25 2.83 9.49
CA LEU A 269 6.53 3.66 8.31
C LEU A 269 7.10 2.82 7.16
N GLY A 270 6.96 3.34 5.94
CA GLY A 270 7.69 2.82 4.78
C GLY A 270 9.19 3.10 4.88
N GLY A 271 9.97 2.48 4.01
CA GLY A 271 11.44 2.57 4.00
C GLY A 271 12.12 1.97 5.23
N ALA A 272 11.41 1.11 5.98
CA ALA A 272 11.93 0.47 7.19
C ALA A 272 13.07 -0.54 6.91
N LEU A 273 13.28 -0.89 5.65
CA LEU A 273 14.36 -1.76 5.17
C LEU A 273 15.20 -0.95 4.20
N ASP A 274 16.39 -0.55 4.65
CA ASP A 274 17.34 0.30 3.94
C ASP A 274 18.78 -0.22 4.11
N ASP A 275 19.74 0.50 3.51
CA ASP A 275 21.17 0.20 3.55
C ASP A 275 21.76 0.16 4.97
N ALA A 276 21.08 0.75 5.97
CA ALA A 276 21.53 0.77 7.36
C ALA A 276 20.92 -0.37 8.19
N THR A 277 19.64 -0.66 7.96
CA THR A 277 18.84 -1.61 8.73
C THR A 277 19.08 -3.04 8.26
N VAL A 278 19.13 -3.25 6.95
CA VAL A 278 19.29 -4.59 6.37
C VAL A 278 20.58 -5.25 6.83
N PRO A 279 21.77 -4.61 6.87
CA PRO A 279 23.00 -5.30 7.29
C PRO A 279 22.97 -5.78 8.74
N VAL A 280 22.26 -5.07 9.63
CA VAL A 280 22.24 -5.33 11.07
C VAL A 280 21.06 -6.20 11.51
N LEU A 281 20.08 -6.40 10.62
CA LEU A 281 18.89 -7.19 10.89
C LEU A 281 19.24 -8.65 11.17
N THR A 282 18.83 -9.16 12.32
CA THR A 282 19.06 -10.55 12.79
C THR A 282 18.02 -11.54 12.27
N ALA A 283 16.80 -11.05 11.99
CA ALA A 283 15.63 -11.84 11.61
C ALA A 283 15.87 -12.70 10.37
N LYS A 284 15.15 -13.83 10.30
CA LYS A 284 15.14 -14.74 9.13
C LYS A 284 13.97 -14.47 8.19
N ILE A 285 12.91 -13.85 8.71
CA ILE A 285 11.72 -13.48 7.96
C ILE A 285 11.45 -12.00 8.19
N VAL A 286 11.05 -11.30 7.12
CA VAL A 286 10.46 -9.97 7.20
C VAL A 286 9.04 -10.03 6.67
N CYS A 287 8.07 -9.70 7.53
CA CYS A 287 6.65 -9.71 7.20
C CYS A 287 5.93 -8.69 8.09
N GLY A 288 5.62 -7.51 7.53
CA GLY A 288 5.04 -6.39 8.28
C GLY A 288 3.80 -5.80 7.63
N ALA A 289 3.16 -4.87 8.34
CA ALA A 289 1.96 -4.17 7.88
C ALA A 289 2.25 -2.87 7.13
N ALA A 290 3.44 -2.28 7.30
CA ALA A 290 3.77 -1.00 6.68
C ALA A 290 3.69 -1.10 5.15
N ASN A 291 3.33 -0.01 4.48
CA ASN A 291 3.40 0.09 3.03
C ASN A 291 4.77 0.60 2.61
N ASN A 292 5.25 0.18 1.44
CA ASN A 292 6.54 0.54 0.86
C ASN A 292 7.70 0.21 1.82
N GLN A 293 7.76 -1.02 2.33
CA GLN A 293 8.74 -1.40 3.37
C GLN A 293 10.19 -1.28 2.89
N LEU A 294 10.44 -1.55 1.61
CA LEU A 294 11.75 -1.41 0.97
C LEU A 294 12.02 0.07 0.63
N ALA A 295 13.15 0.62 1.07
CA ALA A 295 13.49 2.02 0.86
C ALA A 295 13.76 2.37 -0.61
N HIS A 296 14.29 1.42 -1.38
CA HIS A 296 14.53 1.55 -2.81
C HIS A 296 14.56 0.17 -3.49
N PRO A 297 14.43 0.11 -4.82
CA PRO A 297 14.70 -1.10 -5.57
C PRO A 297 16.11 -1.64 -5.28
N GLY A 298 16.26 -2.96 -5.15
CA GLY A 298 17.51 -3.62 -4.83
C GLY A 298 17.58 -4.17 -3.40
N VAL A 299 16.87 -3.56 -2.45
CA VAL A 299 16.83 -4.04 -1.06
C VAL A 299 16.33 -5.48 -0.95
N GLU A 300 15.40 -5.88 -1.83
CA GLU A 300 14.92 -7.27 -1.90
C GLU A 300 16.04 -8.27 -2.25
N LYS A 301 17.04 -7.84 -3.02
CA LYS A 301 18.21 -8.66 -3.36
C LYS A 301 19.17 -8.73 -2.18
N ASP A 302 19.34 -7.64 -1.43
CA ASP A 302 20.20 -7.62 -0.25
C ASP A 302 19.63 -8.53 0.86
N LEU A 303 18.31 -8.51 1.06
CA LEU A 303 17.60 -9.45 1.94
C LEU A 303 17.82 -10.90 1.47
N ALA A 304 17.61 -11.18 0.19
CA ALA A 304 17.81 -12.52 -0.38
C ALA A 304 19.27 -13.00 -0.25
N GLY A 305 20.25 -12.13 -0.49
CA GLY A 305 21.69 -12.42 -0.34
C GLY A 305 22.09 -12.75 1.10
N ARG A 306 21.36 -12.25 2.08
CA ARG A 306 21.51 -12.59 3.51
C ARG A 306 20.67 -13.80 3.93
N GLY A 307 19.94 -14.42 3.02
CA GLY A 307 19.04 -15.53 3.30
C GLY A 307 17.81 -15.14 4.14
N ILE A 308 17.39 -13.88 4.06
CA ILE A 308 16.18 -13.37 4.73
C ILE A 308 15.00 -13.48 3.78
N LEU A 309 13.97 -14.20 4.19
CA LEU A 309 12.73 -14.32 3.45
C LEU A 309 11.88 -13.07 3.64
N TYR A 310 11.71 -12.28 2.57
CA TYR A 310 10.81 -11.13 2.57
C TYR A 310 9.44 -11.53 2.02
N ALA A 311 8.39 -11.32 2.82
CA ALA A 311 7.00 -11.43 2.39
C ALA A 311 6.54 -10.06 1.84
N PRO A 312 6.19 -9.94 0.54
CA PRO A 312 5.83 -8.66 -0.06
C PRO A 312 4.69 -7.96 0.68
N ASP A 313 4.95 -6.72 1.08
CA ASP A 313 4.08 -5.90 1.91
C ASP A 313 2.68 -5.71 1.32
N TYR A 314 2.57 -5.37 0.04
CA TYR A 314 1.30 -5.17 -0.67
C TYR A 314 0.46 -6.45 -0.81
N VAL A 315 1.00 -7.62 -0.47
CA VAL A 315 0.25 -8.89 -0.38
C VAL A 315 -0.20 -9.11 1.05
N VAL A 316 0.73 -9.09 2.01
CA VAL A 316 0.43 -9.46 3.39
C VAL A 316 -0.45 -8.44 4.10
N ASN A 317 -0.36 -7.16 3.72
CA ASN A 317 -1.21 -6.09 4.29
C ASN A 317 -2.52 -5.86 3.52
N ALA A 318 -2.90 -6.77 2.60
CA ALA A 318 -4.09 -6.63 1.78
C ALA A 318 -5.42 -6.84 2.53
N GLY A 319 -5.39 -7.28 3.79
CA GLY A 319 -6.61 -7.53 4.57
C GLY A 319 -7.51 -6.30 4.69
N GLY A 320 -6.93 -5.10 4.76
CA GLY A 320 -7.71 -3.87 4.82
C GLY A 320 -8.45 -3.55 3.52
N VAL A 321 -7.86 -3.85 2.36
CA VAL A 321 -8.53 -3.63 1.07
C VAL A 321 -9.63 -4.67 0.83
N ILE A 322 -9.40 -5.92 1.27
CA ILE A 322 -10.41 -6.99 1.26
C ILE A 322 -11.64 -6.57 2.07
N GLN A 323 -11.43 -5.98 3.24
CA GLN A 323 -12.52 -5.51 4.11
C GLN A 323 -13.39 -4.46 3.43
N VAL A 324 -12.78 -3.42 2.86
CA VAL A 324 -13.55 -2.31 2.24
C VAL A 324 -14.15 -2.71 0.89
N ALA A 325 -13.56 -3.68 0.17
CA ALA A 325 -14.16 -4.23 -1.03
C ALA A 325 -15.44 -5.02 -0.70
N ASP A 326 -15.45 -5.77 0.42
CA ASP A 326 -16.62 -6.54 0.85
C ASP A 326 -17.84 -5.66 1.18
N GLU A 327 -17.60 -4.41 1.61
CA GLU A 327 -18.66 -3.42 1.87
C GLU A 327 -19.58 -3.19 0.67
N LEU A 328 -19.05 -3.30 -0.56
CA LEU A 328 -19.83 -3.12 -1.79
C LEU A 328 -20.92 -4.19 -1.99
N HIS A 329 -20.83 -5.29 -1.25
CA HIS A 329 -21.79 -6.40 -1.29
C HIS A 329 -22.70 -6.45 -0.05
N GLY A 330 -22.65 -5.41 0.81
CA GLY A 330 -23.23 -5.44 2.14
C GLY A 330 -22.28 -6.16 3.10
N PHE A 331 -21.54 -5.37 3.88
CA PHE A 331 -20.41 -5.86 4.67
C PHE A 331 -20.75 -7.06 5.56
N ASP A 332 -19.95 -8.12 5.44
CA ASP A 332 -20.01 -9.31 6.29
C ASP A 332 -18.58 -9.66 6.75
N PHE A 333 -18.36 -9.55 8.06
CA PHE A 333 -17.03 -9.73 8.63
C PHE A 333 -16.48 -11.15 8.41
N ASP A 334 -17.33 -12.17 8.49
CA ASP A 334 -16.90 -13.57 8.35
C ASP A 334 -16.51 -13.88 6.90
N ARG A 335 -17.27 -13.35 5.93
CA ARG A 335 -16.93 -13.44 4.51
C ARG A 335 -15.63 -12.71 4.18
N ALA A 336 -15.47 -11.48 4.69
CA ALA A 336 -14.24 -10.71 4.51
C ALA A 336 -13.03 -11.39 5.18
N LYS A 337 -13.21 -11.95 6.38
CA LYS A 337 -12.16 -12.72 7.08
C LYS A 337 -11.80 -14.01 6.35
N ALA A 338 -12.78 -14.74 5.82
CA ALA A 338 -12.54 -15.94 5.01
C ALA A 338 -11.75 -15.62 3.74
N LYS A 339 -12.00 -14.46 3.10
CA LYS A 339 -11.21 -13.97 1.98
C LYS A 339 -9.80 -13.58 2.42
N ALA A 340 -9.65 -12.84 3.52
CA ALA A 340 -8.34 -12.45 4.06
C ALA A 340 -7.49 -13.66 4.49
N ALA A 341 -8.12 -14.77 4.90
CA ALA A 341 -7.41 -16.01 5.21
C ALA A 341 -6.61 -16.56 4.02
N LYS A 342 -7.07 -16.32 2.78
CA LYS A 342 -6.41 -16.73 1.53
C LYS A 342 -5.10 -16.00 1.25
N ILE A 343 -4.78 -14.94 1.99
CA ILE A 343 -3.45 -14.31 1.95
C ILE A 343 -2.37 -15.36 2.22
N PHE A 344 -2.63 -16.34 3.09
CA PHE A 344 -1.74 -17.47 3.33
C PHE A 344 -1.40 -18.24 2.04
N ASP A 345 -2.42 -18.63 1.27
CA ASP A 345 -2.26 -19.41 0.04
C ASP A 345 -1.57 -18.57 -1.05
N THR A 346 -1.96 -17.30 -1.22
CA THR A 346 -1.32 -16.38 -2.16
C THR A 346 0.16 -16.20 -1.83
N THR A 347 0.50 -15.96 -0.56
CA THR A 347 1.90 -15.79 -0.13
C THR A 347 2.72 -17.05 -0.37
N LEU A 348 2.16 -18.26 -0.12
CA LEU A 348 2.84 -19.52 -0.45
C LEU A 348 3.07 -19.68 -1.96
N ALA A 349 2.06 -19.39 -2.78
CA ALA A 349 2.18 -19.46 -4.23
C ALA A 349 3.28 -18.53 -4.76
N ILE A 350 3.42 -17.33 -4.18
CA ILE A 350 4.50 -16.40 -4.49
C ILE A 350 5.86 -16.99 -4.14
N PHE A 351 6.02 -17.58 -2.95
CA PHE A 351 7.29 -18.20 -2.55
C PHE A 351 7.66 -19.40 -3.41
N ASP A 352 6.69 -20.25 -3.75
CA ASP A 352 6.91 -21.38 -4.64
C ASP A 352 7.34 -20.89 -6.03
N ARG A 353 6.67 -19.87 -6.57
CA ARG A 353 7.03 -19.28 -7.86
C ARG A 353 8.41 -18.62 -7.84
N ALA A 354 8.72 -17.86 -6.79
CA ALA A 354 10.02 -17.23 -6.59
C ALA A 354 11.15 -18.27 -6.61
N ARG A 355 10.95 -19.40 -5.90
CA ARG A 355 11.90 -20.51 -5.87
C ARG A 355 12.05 -21.21 -7.22
N THR A 356 10.95 -21.46 -7.93
CA THR A 356 10.98 -22.09 -9.26
C THR A 356 11.68 -21.22 -10.31
N ASP A 357 11.41 -19.91 -10.29
CA ASP A 357 11.96 -18.97 -11.27
C ASP A 357 13.36 -18.44 -10.90
N GLY A 358 13.83 -18.69 -9.67
CA GLY A 358 15.12 -18.18 -9.18
C GLY A 358 15.14 -16.66 -9.01
N ILE A 359 14.03 -16.06 -8.60
CA ILE A 359 13.86 -14.60 -8.45
C ILE A 359 13.42 -14.23 -7.03
N PRO A 360 13.59 -12.98 -6.58
CA PRO A 360 13.06 -12.53 -5.29
C PRO A 360 11.51 -12.61 -5.21
N PRO A 361 10.93 -12.82 -4.01
CA PRO A 361 9.47 -12.88 -3.83
C PRO A 361 8.68 -11.69 -4.37
N ALA A 362 9.23 -10.46 -4.26
CA ALA A 362 8.59 -9.26 -4.79
C ALA A 362 8.42 -9.33 -6.33
N ALA A 363 9.47 -9.77 -7.05
CA ALA A 363 9.39 -9.94 -8.49
C ALA A 363 8.42 -11.06 -8.91
N ALA A 364 8.31 -12.14 -8.12
CA ALA A 364 7.33 -13.20 -8.36
C ALA A 364 5.89 -12.72 -8.12
N ALA A 365 5.67 -11.90 -7.10
CA ALA A 365 4.38 -11.29 -6.81
C ALA A 365 3.93 -10.36 -7.94
N ASP A 366 4.83 -9.52 -8.46
CA ASP A 366 4.54 -8.64 -9.60
C ASP A 366 4.09 -9.41 -10.84
N ARG A 367 4.84 -10.45 -11.22
CA ARG A 367 4.49 -11.32 -12.35
C ARG A 367 3.13 -12.00 -12.17
N LEU A 368 2.81 -12.42 -10.95
CA LEU A 368 1.52 -13.07 -10.67
C LEU A 368 0.36 -12.08 -10.78
N ALA A 369 0.55 -10.84 -10.32
CA ALA A 369 -0.43 -9.77 -10.48
C ALA A 369 -0.66 -9.43 -11.95
N GLU A 370 0.42 -9.25 -12.72
CA GLU A 370 0.40 -8.94 -14.14
C GLU A 370 -0.31 -10.03 -14.94
N HIS A 371 0.00 -11.31 -14.67
CA HIS A 371 -0.68 -12.45 -15.29
C HIS A 371 -2.19 -12.41 -15.03
N ARG A 372 -2.61 -12.21 -13.78
CA ARG A 372 -4.03 -12.14 -13.43
C ARG A 372 -4.73 -10.96 -14.12
N MET A 373 -4.08 -9.79 -14.16
CA MET A 373 -4.64 -8.61 -14.84
C MET A 373 -4.77 -8.82 -16.35
N ALA A 374 -3.81 -9.52 -16.98
CA ALA A 374 -3.88 -9.88 -18.39
C ALA A 374 -5.03 -10.86 -18.67
N GLU A 375 -5.21 -11.90 -17.85
CA GLU A 375 -6.34 -12.84 -17.98
C GLU A 375 -7.70 -12.15 -17.83
N GLY A 376 -7.81 -11.16 -16.95
CA GLY A 376 -9.03 -10.38 -16.78
C GLY A 376 -9.35 -9.44 -17.95
N HIS A 377 -8.33 -8.98 -18.68
CA HIS A 377 -8.53 -8.17 -19.88
C HIS A 377 -9.11 -8.98 -21.05
N ASP A 378 -8.75 -10.27 -21.13
CA ASP A 378 -9.16 -11.18 -22.20
C ASP A 378 -10.53 -11.85 -21.96
N ALA A 379 -11.11 -11.68 -20.76
CA ALA A 379 -12.38 -12.27 -20.33
C ALA A 379 -13.56 -11.29 -20.51
#